data_AF-W9HI58-F1
#
_entry.id   AF-W9HI58-F1
#
_cell.length_a   1.000
_cell.length_b   1.000
_cell.length_c   1.000
_cell.angle_alpha   90.00
_cell.angle_beta   90.00
_cell.angle_gamma   90.00
#
_symmetry.space_group_name_H-M   'P 1'
#
loop_
_entity.id
_entity.type
_entity.pdbx_description
1 polymer ?
#
loop_
_entity_poly.entity_id
_entity_poly.type
_entity_poly.pdbx_seq_one_letter_code
_entity_poly.pdbx_strand_id
1 'polypeptide(L)'
;MAIIKKVPEISVSIAIEGKEADEYDPCHEKDQAQDEVPTVRRYIQAQSGSKYSISYRISPNFQFKNGTDMLGLHIYVDGSHFHSKYIRESDLGGSECCGQVPSRHTKRQGQVEALVFSPVQPIEDVSRKTVDEDMRRVKRMGSIQIVVNTWKAELIEDLKPSNFPPSRSPYVAQKALSKSSRGVTHTTL
;
A
#
# COMPACT_ATOMS: atom_id res chain seq x y z
N MET A 1 -3.46 6.89 -12.26
CA MET A 1 -4.07 5.55 -12.11
C MET A 1 -3.15 4.39 -12.51
N ALA A 2 -2.81 3.55 -11.53
CA ALA A 2 -2.06 2.32 -11.71
C ALA A 2 -2.98 1.18 -12.12
N ILE A 3 -2.65 0.51 -13.23
CA ILE A 3 -3.41 -0.61 -13.78
C ILE A 3 -2.43 -1.75 -14.09
N ILE A 4 -2.73 -2.95 -13.58
CA ILE A 4 -1.99 -4.16 -13.95
C ILE A 4 -2.54 -4.64 -15.28
N LYS A 5 -1.75 -4.61 -16.36
CA LYS A 5 -2.20 -4.98 -17.72
C LYS A 5 -2.88 -6.35 -17.82
N LYS A 6 -2.48 -7.31 -16.98
CA LYS A 6 -3.06 -8.67 -16.93
C LYS A 6 -4.38 -8.76 -16.16
N VAL A 7 -4.75 -7.73 -15.40
CA VAL A 7 -6.01 -7.60 -14.66
C VAL A 7 -6.53 -6.17 -14.80
N PRO A 8 -6.89 -5.73 -16.03
CA PRO A 8 -7.24 -4.35 -16.31
C PRO A 8 -8.54 -3.89 -15.63
N GLU A 9 -9.35 -4.83 -15.14
CA GLU A 9 -10.61 -4.58 -14.44
C GLU A 9 -10.40 -4.01 -13.03
N ILE A 10 -9.17 -4.02 -12.51
CA ILE A 10 -8.81 -3.44 -11.22
C ILE A 10 -7.87 -2.27 -11.45
N SER A 11 -8.25 -1.11 -10.91
CA SER A 11 -7.40 0.05 -10.91
C SER A 11 -7.27 0.65 -9.52
N VAL A 12 -6.11 1.25 -9.26
CA VAL A 12 -5.80 1.94 -8.02
C VAL A 12 -5.25 3.32 -8.37
N SER A 13 -5.65 4.32 -7.61
CA SER A 13 -5.07 5.66 -7.69
C SER A 13 -4.82 6.21 -6.30
N ILE A 14 -3.88 7.15 -6.21
CA ILE A 14 -3.60 7.90 -5.01
C ILE A 14 -4.13 9.31 -5.22
N ALA A 15 -4.92 9.81 -4.27
CA ALA A 15 -5.32 11.21 -4.26
C ALA A 15 -4.55 11.96 -3.16
N ILE A 16 -3.98 13.12 -3.51
CA ILE A 16 -3.23 14.01 -2.62
C ILE A 16 -4.04 15.29 -2.47
N GLU A 17 -4.33 15.70 -1.24
CA GLU A 17 -5.20 16.85 -0.95
C GLU A 17 -6.54 16.81 -1.73
N GLY A 18 -7.11 15.60 -1.86
CA GLY A 18 -8.38 15.36 -2.55
C GLY A 18 -8.31 15.34 -4.08
N LYS A 19 -7.14 15.52 -4.70
CA LYS A 19 -6.96 15.44 -6.16
C LYS A 19 -6.17 14.19 -6.54
N GLU A 20 -6.59 13.48 -7.59
CA GLU A 20 -5.81 12.34 -8.11
C GLU A 20 -4.39 12.81 -8.48
N ALA A 21 -3.39 12.07 -8.01
CA ALA A 21 -1.99 12.37 -8.25
C ALA A 21 -1.56 11.95 -9.65
N ASP A 22 -0.70 12.76 -10.26
CA ASP A 22 0.00 12.38 -11.48
C ASP A 22 0.94 11.19 -11.20
N GLU A 23 0.86 10.19 -12.08
CA GLU A 23 1.67 8.98 -11.98
C GLU A 23 2.68 8.88 -13.10
N TYR A 24 3.93 8.60 -12.73
CA TYR A 24 5.07 8.52 -13.63
C TYR A 24 5.61 7.09 -13.70
N ASP A 25 6.03 6.69 -14.90
CA ASP A 25 6.72 5.42 -15.10
C ASP A 25 8.17 5.51 -14.55
N PRO A 26 8.76 4.39 -14.08
CA PRO A 26 10.16 4.34 -13.69
C PRO A 26 11.07 4.81 -14.84
N CYS A 27 11.87 5.84 -14.60
CA CYS A 27 12.74 6.46 -15.61
C CYS A 27 13.86 5.53 -16.14
N HIS A 28 14.15 4.41 -15.44
CA HIS A 28 15.10 3.39 -15.88
C HIS A 28 14.57 2.00 -15.56
N GLU A 29 13.98 1.35 -16.56
CA GLU A 29 13.79 -0.11 -16.54
C GLU A 29 15.16 -0.77 -16.74
N LYS A 30 15.92 -0.96 -15.66
CA LYS A 30 16.76 -2.16 -15.61
C LYS A 30 15.78 -3.28 -15.33
N ASP A 31 15.47 -4.02 -16.39
CA ASP A 31 14.74 -5.27 -16.41
C ASP A 31 13.83 -5.43 -15.21
N GLN A 32 12.53 -5.16 -15.40
CA GLN A 32 11.55 -5.91 -14.62
C GLN A 32 11.94 -7.38 -14.84
N ALA A 33 12.72 -7.95 -13.91
CA ALA A 33 12.86 -9.38 -13.78
C ALA A 33 11.45 -9.90 -13.97
N GLN A 34 11.25 -10.88 -14.85
CA GLN A 34 9.94 -11.45 -15.10
C GLN A 34 9.36 -11.89 -13.75
N ASP A 35 8.67 -10.98 -13.07
CA ASP A 35 8.05 -11.22 -11.81
C ASP A 35 6.96 -12.23 -12.19
N GLU A 36 7.04 -13.44 -11.63
CA GLU A 36 6.06 -14.49 -11.87
C GLU A 36 4.63 -13.97 -11.64
N VAL A 37 4.52 -12.98 -10.74
CA VAL A 37 3.31 -12.23 -10.43
C VAL A 37 3.24 -10.93 -11.24
N PRO A 38 2.15 -10.71 -12.01
CA PRO A 38 1.92 -9.46 -12.74
C PRO A 38 1.99 -8.24 -11.82
N THR A 39 2.93 -7.34 -12.09
CA THR A 39 3.19 -6.17 -11.25
C THR A 39 3.22 -4.91 -12.10
N VAL A 40 2.67 -3.81 -11.58
CA VAL A 40 2.84 -2.45 -12.13
C VAL A 40 3.48 -1.57 -11.05
N ARG A 41 4.44 -0.74 -11.42
CA ARG A 41 5.08 0.21 -10.52
C ARG A 41 4.92 1.61 -11.08
N ARG A 42 4.53 2.55 -10.21
CA ARG A 42 4.28 3.94 -10.54
C ARG A 42 4.89 4.81 -9.45
N TYR A 43 5.38 5.98 -9.85
CA TYR A 43 5.86 7.02 -8.95
C TYR A 43 4.86 8.14 -8.92
N ILE A 44 4.65 8.71 -7.74
CA ILE A 44 3.87 9.93 -7.55
C ILE A 44 4.79 10.97 -6.93
N GLN A 45 4.61 12.22 -7.30
CA GLN A 45 5.25 13.32 -6.60
C GLN A 45 4.39 13.71 -5.39
N ALA A 46 5.01 13.85 -4.23
CA ALA A 46 4.33 14.24 -3.00
C ALA A 46 5.21 15.16 -2.16
N GLN A 47 4.58 16.00 -1.33
CA GLN A 47 5.24 16.89 -0.39
C GLN A 47 4.98 16.44 1.05
N SER A 48 5.95 16.67 1.94
CA SER A 48 5.75 16.49 3.38
C SER A 48 4.57 17.31 3.88
N GLY A 49 3.77 16.71 4.76
CA GLY A 49 2.57 17.31 5.34
C GLY A 49 1.31 17.13 4.49
N SER A 50 1.43 16.74 3.22
CA SER A 50 0.27 16.51 2.37
C SER A 50 -0.50 15.26 2.79
N LYS A 51 -1.81 15.40 2.92
CA LYS A 51 -2.73 14.29 3.14
C LYS A 51 -2.92 13.49 1.86
N TYR A 52 -3.05 12.18 2.00
CA TYR A 52 -3.39 11.32 0.87
C TYR A 52 -4.53 10.35 1.17
N SER A 53 -5.05 9.72 0.13
CA SER A 53 -6.01 8.62 0.23
C SER A 53 -5.75 7.63 -0.89
N ILE A 54 -6.11 6.36 -0.63
CA ILE A 54 -5.93 5.27 -1.59
C ILE A 54 -7.31 4.92 -2.14
N SER A 55 -7.50 5.11 -3.43
CA SER A 55 -8.75 4.80 -4.13
C SER A 55 -8.58 3.52 -4.94
N TYR A 56 -9.58 2.65 -4.89
CA TYR A 56 -9.65 1.47 -5.74
C TYR A 56 -10.97 1.45 -6.50
N ARG A 57 -10.91 0.90 -7.71
CA ARG A 57 -12.06 0.66 -8.57
C ARG A 57 -11.96 -0.75 -9.13
N ILE A 58 -13.06 -1.47 -9.06
CA ILE A 58 -13.21 -2.79 -9.66
C ILE A 58 -14.38 -2.71 -10.63
N SER A 59 -14.07 -2.99 -11.88
CA SER A 59 -15.03 -2.99 -12.98
C SER A 59 -16.09 -4.08 -12.78
N PRO A 60 -17.34 -3.83 -13.20
CA PRO A 60 -18.38 -4.86 -13.23
C PRO A 60 -18.00 -6.07 -14.12
N ASN A 61 -17.04 -5.90 -15.02
CA ASN A 61 -16.55 -6.96 -15.90
C ASN A 61 -15.48 -7.85 -15.23
N PHE A 62 -15.10 -7.58 -13.99
CA PHE A 62 -14.16 -8.45 -13.27
C PHE A 62 -14.76 -9.85 -13.13
N GLN A 63 -14.03 -10.86 -13.59
CA GLN A 63 -14.46 -12.26 -13.52
C GLN A 63 -13.64 -13.02 -12.50
N PHE A 64 -14.34 -13.67 -11.58
CA PHE A 64 -13.73 -14.68 -10.73
C PHE A 64 -13.39 -15.93 -11.56
N LYS A 65 -12.22 -16.53 -11.29
CA LYS A 65 -11.71 -17.69 -12.05
C LYS A 65 -11.46 -18.86 -11.11
N ASN A 66 -11.38 -20.06 -11.66
CA ASN A 66 -10.98 -21.27 -10.92
C ASN A 66 -11.84 -21.55 -9.66
N GLY A 67 -13.13 -21.20 -9.69
CA GLY A 67 -14.07 -21.45 -8.59
C GLY A 67 -13.84 -20.59 -7.34
N THR A 68 -13.05 -19.52 -7.44
CA THR A 68 -13.00 -18.47 -6.41
C THR A 68 -14.25 -17.61 -6.48
N ASP A 69 -14.65 -17.02 -5.37
CA ASP A 69 -15.86 -16.17 -5.23
C ASP A 69 -15.59 -14.94 -4.32
N MET A 70 -14.32 -14.68 -3.98
CA MET A 70 -13.91 -13.56 -3.16
C MET A 70 -12.61 -12.91 -3.65
N LEU A 71 -12.60 -11.58 -3.72
CA LEU A 71 -11.47 -10.74 -4.09
C LEU A 71 -10.90 -10.10 -2.83
N GLY A 72 -9.61 -10.29 -2.59
CA GLY A 72 -8.85 -9.63 -1.54
C GLY A 72 -8.00 -8.50 -2.12
N LEU A 73 -8.14 -7.31 -1.54
CA LEU A 73 -7.29 -6.15 -1.76
C LEU A 73 -6.51 -5.88 -0.48
N HIS A 74 -5.21 -6.17 -0.48
CA HIS A 74 -4.33 -5.95 0.66
C HIS A 74 -3.44 -4.74 0.41
N ILE A 75 -3.57 -3.74 1.25
CA ILE A 75 -2.81 -2.50 1.17
C ILE A 75 -1.70 -2.55 2.21
N TYR A 76 -0.47 -2.33 1.74
CA TYR A 76 0.72 -2.19 2.56
C TYR A 76 1.29 -0.80 2.37
N VAL A 77 1.63 -0.17 3.47
CA VAL A 77 2.22 1.16 3.47
C VAL A 77 3.54 1.09 4.22
N ASP A 78 4.61 1.56 3.59
CA ASP A 78 5.99 1.41 4.06
C ASP A 78 6.35 -0.05 4.43
N GLY A 79 5.76 -1.00 3.72
CA GLY A 79 5.92 -2.43 3.94
C GLY A 79 5.23 -2.99 5.18
N SER A 80 4.34 -2.22 5.82
CA SER A 80 3.49 -2.68 6.92
C SER A 80 2.06 -2.88 6.41
N HIS A 81 1.43 -3.99 6.80
CA HIS A 81 0.04 -4.25 6.43
C HIS A 81 -0.87 -3.18 7.05
N PHE A 82 -1.58 -2.48 6.19
CA PHE A 82 -2.28 -1.24 6.52
C PHE A 82 -3.80 -1.41 6.48
N HIS A 83 -4.31 -2.01 5.41
CA HIS A 83 -5.74 -2.23 5.19
C HIS A 83 -5.97 -3.52 4.40
N SER A 84 -7.13 -4.13 4.57
CA SER A 84 -7.62 -5.20 3.70
C SER A 84 -9.08 -4.92 3.38
N LYS A 85 -9.44 -5.03 2.10
CA LYS A 85 -10.82 -5.07 1.65
C LYS A 85 -11.08 -6.43 1.03
N TYR A 86 -12.20 -7.04 1.43
CA TYR A 86 -12.69 -8.29 0.86
C TYR A 86 -14.03 -8.01 0.20
N ILE A 87 -14.20 -8.51 -1.02
CA ILE A 87 -15.39 -8.28 -1.85
C ILE A 87 -15.82 -9.64 -2.38
N ARG A 88 -17.05 -10.04 -2.07
CA ARG A 88 -17.60 -11.30 -2.59
C ARG A 88 -18.13 -11.08 -4.00
N GLU A 89 -18.17 -12.14 -4.79
CA GLU A 89 -18.78 -12.14 -6.12
C GLU A 89 -20.24 -11.65 -6.07
N SER A 90 -20.99 -12.08 -5.04
CA SER A 90 -22.35 -11.62 -4.78
C SER A 90 -22.46 -10.11 -4.54
N ASP A 91 -21.42 -9.49 -3.98
CA ASP A 91 -21.40 -8.06 -3.65
C ASP A 91 -21.08 -7.20 -4.88
N LEU A 92 -20.32 -7.75 -5.83
CA LEU A 92 -20.05 -7.11 -7.12
C LEU A 92 -21.31 -7.07 -7.96
N GLY A 93 -22.07 -8.16 -8.05
CA GLY A 93 -23.42 -8.18 -8.64
C GLY A 93 -23.54 -7.56 -10.04
N GLY A 94 -22.45 -7.59 -10.83
CA GLY A 94 -22.38 -6.93 -12.14
C GLY A 94 -22.34 -5.39 -12.09
N SER A 95 -22.08 -4.81 -10.93
CA SER A 95 -21.94 -3.37 -10.70
C SER A 95 -20.49 -3.00 -10.41
N GLU A 96 -20.15 -1.74 -10.67
CA GLU A 96 -18.85 -1.20 -10.30
C GLU A 96 -18.69 -1.13 -8.78
N CYS A 97 -17.55 -1.61 -8.26
CA CYS A 97 -17.20 -1.46 -6.85
C CYS A 97 -16.07 -0.43 -6.72
N CYS A 98 -16.40 0.71 -6.10
CA CYS A 98 -15.45 1.77 -5.80
C CYS A 98 -15.29 1.92 -4.29
N GLY A 99 -14.07 2.24 -3.85
CA GLY A 99 -13.84 2.60 -2.46
C GLY A 99 -12.62 3.47 -2.29
N GLN A 100 -12.59 4.15 -1.16
CA GLN A 100 -11.52 5.05 -0.78
C GLN A 100 -11.09 4.74 0.65
N VAL A 101 -9.78 4.77 0.89
CA VAL A 101 -9.17 4.60 2.20
C VAL A 101 -8.48 5.92 2.56
N PRO A 102 -9.20 6.85 3.23
CA PRO A 102 -8.65 8.18 3.57
C PRO A 102 -7.88 8.19 4.89
N SER A 103 -8.01 7.12 5.67
CA SER A 103 -7.54 7.08 7.04
C SER A 103 -7.31 5.66 7.51
N ARG A 104 -6.68 5.57 8.67
CA ARG A 104 -6.35 4.34 9.34
C ARG A 104 -7.11 4.20 10.65
N HIS A 105 -7.68 3.03 10.88
CA HIS A 105 -8.13 2.64 12.21
C HIS A 105 -6.97 2.04 13.01
N THR A 106 -6.64 2.63 14.15
CA THR A 106 -5.64 2.07 15.07
C THR A 106 -6.29 1.40 16.27
N LYS A 107 -5.58 0.42 16.86
CA LYS A 107 -6.06 -0.33 18.03
C LYS A 107 -6.20 0.54 19.29
N ARG A 108 -5.56 1.71 19.34
CA ARG A 108 -5.67 2.61 20.49
C ARG A 108 -7.00 3.36 20.39
N GLN A 109 -8.00 2.85 21.08
CA GLN A 109 -9.25 3.57 21.40
C GLN A 109 -10.05 4.10 20.19
N GLY A 110 -10.10 3.36 19.08
CA GLY A 110 -10.88 3.79 17.90
C GLY A 110 -10.35 5.07 17.24
N GLN A 111 -9.10 5.45 17.52
CA GLN A 111 -8.49 6.59 16.87
C GLN A 111 -8.34 6.34 15.36
N VAL A 112 -8.78 7.35 14.60
CA VAL A 112 -8.65 7.41 13.16
C VAL A 112 -7.49 8.33 12.83
N GLU A 113 -6.41 7.79 12.27
CA GLU A 113 -5.25 8.56 11.82
C GLU A 113 -5.42 8.93 10.35
N ALA A 114 -5.34 10.22 10.03
CA ALA A 114 -5.29 10.65 8.64
C ALA A 114 -3.95 10.23 8.01
N LEU A 115 -3.98 9.91 6.73
CA LEU A 115 -2.79 9.49 6.00
C LEU A 115 -2.02 10.71 5.51
N VAL A 116 -0.73 10.79 5.86
CA VAL A 116 0.11 11.96 5.61
C VAL A 116 1.51 11.54 5.20
N PHE A 117 2.02 12.11 4.10
CA PHE A 117 3.43 12.00 3.78
C PHE A 117 4.24 12.78 4.80
N SER A 118 5.11 12.10 5.55
CA SER A 118 5.89 12.72 6.63
C SER A 118 7.37 12.70 6.31
N PRO A 119 8.15 13.70 6.74
CA PRO A 119 9.59 13.66 6.58
C PRO A 119 10.18 12.55 7.44
N VAL A 120 11.21 11.86 6.94
CA VAL A 120 12.01 10.96 7.76
C VAL A 120 12.85 11.79 8.72
N GLN A 121 12.85 11.39 9.99
CA GLN A 121 13.60 12.06 11.04
C GLN A 121 14.85 11.22 11.39
N PRO A 122 16.05 11.59 10.93
CA PRO A 122 17.26 10.85 11.25
C PRO A 122 17.55 10.95 12.75
N ILE A 123 17.95 9.83 13.35
CA ILE A 123 18.44 9.78 14.74
C ILE A 123 19.84 9.17 14.79
N GLU A 124 20.67 9.76 15.66
CA GLU A 124 22.03 9.30 15.97
C GLU A 124 22.02 8.45 17.27
N ASP A 125 23.16 7.84 17.61
CA ASP A 125 23.37 7.11 18.87
C ASP A 125 22.36 6.00 19.21
N VAL A 126 21.95 5.24 18.20
CA VAL A 126 21.09 4.07 18.38
C VAL A 126 21.86 2.75 18.48
N SER A 127 21.23 1.75 19.08
CA SER A 127 21.79 0.40 19.17
C SER A 127 22.05 -0.22 17.79
N ARG A 128 23.03 -1.12 17.69
CA ARG A 128 23.28 -1.90 16.47
C ARG A 128 22.03 -2.65 15.99
N LYS A 129 21.24 -3.19 16.93
CA LYS A 129 19.96 -3.85 16.64
C LYS A 129 18.99 -2.91 15.93
N THR A 130 18.84 -1.68 16.42
CA THR A 130 17.99 -0.64 15.80
C THR A 130 18.47 -0.33 14.38
N VAL A 131 19.78 -0.19 14.16
CA VAL A 131 20.33 0.02 12.81
C VAL A 131 19.95 -1.13 11.87
N ASP A 132 20.08 -2.38 12.30
CA ASP A 132 19.78 -3.55 11.47
C ASP A 132 18.27 -3.71 11.16
N GLU A 133 17.41 -3.29 12.07
CA GLU A 133 15.95 -3.21 11.86
C GLU A 133 15.60 -2.08 10.88
N ASP A 134 16.20 -0.90 11.06
CA ASP A 134 15.97 0.25 10.20
C ASP A 134 16.52 0.03 8.78
N MET A 135 17.64 -0.67 8.61
CA MET A 135 18.13 -1.07 7.28
C MET A 135 17.10 -1.92 6.52
N ARG A 136 16.33 -2.77 7.22
CA ARG A 136 15.24 -3.54 6.61
C ARG A 136 14.04 -2.67 6.33
N ARG A 137 13.75 -1.72 7.21
CA ARG A 137 12.63 -0.78 7.09
C ARG A 137 12.80 0.16 5.90
N VAL A 138 13.96 0.81 5.76
CA VAL A 138 14.25 1.80 4.72
C VAL A 138 14.07 1.23 3.31
N LYS A 139 14.28 -0.07 3.12
CA LYS A 139 14.03 -0.74 1.83
C LYS A 139 12.59 -0.63 1.36
N ARG A 140 11.62 -0.52 2.27
CA ARG A 140 10.19 -0.45 1.97
C ARG A 140 9.57 0.93 2.21
N MET A 141 10.32 1.87 2.79
CA MET A 141 9.81 3.23 3.03
C MET A 141 9.54 3.99 1.72
N GLY A 142 8.57 4.91 1.79
CA GLY A 142 8.05 5.66 0.66
C GLY A 142 7.32 4.78 -0.35
N SER A 143 6.66 3.71 0.10
CA SER A 143 5.93 2.82 -0.82
C SER A 143 4.52 2.53 -0.33
N ILE A 144 3.59 2.56 -1.29
CA ILE A 144 2.23 2.06 -1.16
C ILE A 144 2.13 0.86 -2.09
N GLN A 145 1.97 -0.32 -1.53
CA GLN A 145 1.87 -1.58 -2.26
C GLN A 145 0.45 -2.14 -2.11
N ILE A 146 -0.17 -2.46 -3.24
CA ILE A 146 -1.47 -3.10 -3.29
C ILE A 146 -1.26 -4.50 -3.85
N VAL A 147 -1.64 -5.50 -3.06
CA VAL A 147 -1.61 -6.91 -3.44
C VAL A 147 -3.03 -7.39 -3.63
N VAL A 148 -3.28 -8.02 -4.79
CA VAL A 148 -4.59 -8.52 -5.18
C VAL A 148 -4.55 -10.03 -5.29
N ASN A 149 -5.55 -10.70 -4.73
CA ASN A 149 -5.69 -12.15 -4.80
C ASN A 149 -7.16 -12.57 -4.81
N THR A 150 -7.45 -13.76 -5.31
CA THR A 150 -8.79 -14.35 -5.31
C THR A 150 -8.81 -15.64 -4.49
N TRP A 151 -9.89 -15.86 -3.75
CA TRP A 151 -10.04 -16.97 -2.81
C TRP A 151 -11.44 -17.57 -2.94
N LYS A 152 -11.62 -18.77 -2.40
CA LYS A 152 -12.95 -19.32 -2.14
C LYS A 152 -13.36 -18.96 -0.71
N ALA A 153 -14.49 -18.31 -0.55
CA ALA A 153 -14.97 -17.72 0.70
C ALA A 153 -15.21 -18.77 1.79
N GLU A 154 -15.61 -19.99 1.40
CA GLU A 154 -15.79 -21.12 2.32
C GLU A 154 -14.49 -21.53 3.04
N LEU A 155 -13.33 -21.18 2.49
CA LEU A 155 -12.01 -21.48 3.07
C LEU A 155 -11.53 -20.42 4.07
N ILE A 156 -12.34 -19.39 4.30
CA ILE A 156 -12.00 -18.26 5.16
C ILE A 156 -12.81 -18.38 6.45
N GLU A 157 -12.21 -19.02 7.44
CA GLU A 157 -12.71 -18.96 8.82
C GLU A 157 -12.65 -17.51 9.31
N ASP A 158 -13.81 -17.00 9.76
CA ASP A 158 -14.03 -15.70 10.41
C ASP A 158 -12.96 -14.65 10.12
N LEU A 159 -13.24 -13.75 9.16
CA LEU A 159 -12.47 -12.52 8.95
C LEU A 159 -12.48 -11.69 10.25
N LYS A 160 -11.59 -12.02 11.18
CA LYS A 160 -11.41 -11.25 12.41
C LYS A 160 -11.06 -9.82 11.99
N PRO A 161 -11.62 -8.80 12.67
CA PRO A 161 -11.25 -7.42 12.41
C PRO A 161 -9.73 -7.32 12.40
N SER A 162 -9.21 -6.93 11.24
CA SER A 162 -7.79 -6.92 10.97
C SER A 162 -7.13 -5.94 11.91
N ASN A 163 -6.29 -6.51 12.76
CA ASN A 163 -5.78 -5.85 13.93
C ASN A 163 -4.46 -5.15 13.52
N PHE A 164 -4.56 -4.03 12.81
CA PHE A 164 -3.39 -3.41 12.19
C PHE A 164 -2.44 -2.76 13.23
N PRO A 165 -1.12 -2.98 13.12
CA PRO A 165 -0.14 -2.41 14.06
C PRO A 165 -0.02 -0.90 13.85
N PRO A 166 0.17 -0.04 14.86
CA PRO A 166 0.21 1.42 14.68
C PRO A 166 1.23 1.91 13.63
N SER A 167 1.08 3.16 13.18
CA SER A 167 1.97 3.75 12.18
C SER A 167 3.40 3.72 12.74
N ARG A 168 4.38 3.36 11.89
CA ARG A 168 5.76 3.27 12.37
C ARG A 168 6.30 4.68 12.60
N SER A 169 7.07 4.86 13.66
CA SER A 169 7.65 6.17 14.01
C SER A 169 8.44 6.79 12.84
N PRO A 170 8.38 8.10 12.55
CA PRO A 170 9.18 8.72 11.48
C PRO A 170 10.69 8.68 11.76
N TYR A 171 11.10 8.34 12.98
CA TYR A 171 12.51 8.24 13.37
C TYR A 171 13.17 7.01 12.75
N VAL A 172 14.36 7.22 12.17
CA VAL A 172 15.17 6.17 11.53
C VAL A 172 16.64 6.43 11.81
N ALA A 173 17.40 5.38 12.11
CA ALA A 173 18.84 5.46 12.29
C ALA A 173 19.52 6.12 11.08
N GLN A 174 20.27 7.20 11.30
CA GLN A 174 20.99 7.90 10.23
C GLN A 174 21.93 6.95 9.46
N LYS A 175 22.58 6.02 10.17
CA LYS A 175 23.43 4.99 9.57
C LYS A 175 22.68 4.06 8.61
N ALA A 176 21.40 3.79 8.85
CA ALA A 176 20.58 2.99 7.93
C ALA A 176 20.22 3.79 6.67
N LEU A 177 19.93 5.09 6.81
CA LEU A 177 19.65 6.00 5.69
C LEU A 177 20.87 6.17 4.78
N SER A 178 22.05 6.45 5.34
CA SER A 178 23.28 6.63 4.57
C SER A 178 23.71 5.38 3.79
N LYS A 179 23.32 4.19 4.27
CA LYS A 179 23.61 2.92 3.59
C LYS A 179 22.56 2.52 2.55
N SER A 180 21.45 3.25 2.45
CA SER A 180 20.42 3.00 1.48
C SER A 180 20.73 3.69 0.16
N SER A 181 20.63 2.95 -0.94
CA SER A 181 20.76 3.51 -2.29
C SER A 181 19.54 4.31 -2.75
N ARG A 182 18.43 4.30 -2.00
CA ARG A 182 17.15 4.89 -2.42
C ARG A 182 16.97 6.38 -2.09
N GLY A 183 17.89 7.00 -1.34
CA GLY A 183 17.78 8.42 -0.96
C GLY A 183 16.45 8.75 -0.26
N VAL A 184 16.02 7.91 0.68
CA VAL A 184 14.68 8.02 1.32
C VAL A 184 14.62 9.27 2.19
N THR A 185 13.76 10.21 1.80
CA THR A 185 13.52 11.47 2.53
C THR A 185 12.14 11.53 3.20
N HIS A 186 11.21 10.67 2.76
CA HIS A 186 9.83 10.68 3.22
C HIS A 186 9.36 9.26 3.62
N THR A 187 8.41 9.22 4.55
CA THR A 187 7.64 8.05 4.97
C THR A 187 6.16 8.33 4.69
N THR A 188 5.40 7.29 4.43
CA THR A 188 4.00 7.38 4.01
C THR A 188 3.16 6.94 5.21
N LEU A 189 2.99 7.79 6.23
CA LEU A 189 2.33 7.39 7.49
C LEU A 189 0.81 7.43 7.42
#